data_AF-A0A1H1HLF4-F1
#
_entry.id   AF-A0A1H1HLF4-F1
#
_cell.length_a   1.000
_cell.length_b   1.000
_cell.length_c   1.000
_cell.angle_alpha   90.00
_cell.angle_beta   90.00
_cell.angle_gamma   90.00
#
_symmetry.space_group_name_H-M   'P 1'
#
loop_
_entity.id
_entity.type
_entity.pdbx_description
1 polymer ?
#
loop_
_entity_poly.entity_id
_entity_poly.type
_entity_poly.pdbx_seq_one_letter_code
_entity_poly.pdbx_strand_id
1 'polypeptide(L)'
;MKIPNDRSRRGFLKGSLAMAPLAVVGVSSAVVQPLSQMQKPGLPPPDHPTVENYTPGYFTPEEWAFVNAACDVLIPKDHVGPGAVELGVPQYIDRQMQTPYGDASRWYMQGPFLPAEAEFGYQSKLTPKEQYRLGIRAINAYCREHFAGKVFADLTVEQRTDMFKQIESGKLNVEGFKLKSFFSGFLLKNVYEGYFCDPSYGGNKDMAAWKMIGYPGVRADYLEFVGEAKPYPYAPVSLYGKRG
;
A
#
# COMPACT_ATOMS: atom_id res chain seq x y z
N MET A 1 12.45 5.68 58.19
CA MET A 1 11.84 5.40 56.88
C MET A 1 10.79 6.47 56.59
N LYS A 2 11.11 7.45 55.74
CA LYS A 2 10.21 8.48 55.23
C LYS A 2 10.58 8.71 53.76
N ILE A 3 9.60 8.59 52.87
CA ILE A 3 9.75 8.73 51.41
C ILE A 3 9.88 10.23 51.08
N PRO A 4 10.82 10.69 50.24
CA PRO A 4 10.90 12.09 49.83
C PRO A 4 9.82 12.44 48.81
N ASN A 5 9.23 13.61 49.02
CA ASN A 5 8.13 14.16 48.23
C ASN A 5 8.65 14.85 46.95
N ASP A 6 7.86 14.65 45.90
CA ASP A 6 7.86 15.15 44.53
C ASP A 6 8.47 16.54 44.27
N ARG A 7 9.56 16.61 43.48
CA ARG A 7 9.98 17.82 42.77
C ARG A 7 9.48 17.75 41.33
N SER A 8 8.31 18.36 41.16
CA SER A 8 7.57 18.58 39.91
C SER A 8 8.44 18.96 38.70
N ARG A 9 8.17 18.27 37.59
CA ARG A 9 8.65 18.45 36.21
C ARG A 9 8.50 19.88 35.64
N ARG A 10 7.95 20.84 36.38
CA ARG A 10 7.77 22.25 35.99
C ARG A 10 9.01 23.13 36.15
N GLY A 11 10.06 22.67 36.82
CA GLY A 11 11.32 23.42 36.96
C GLY A 11 12.17 23.50 35.69
N PHE A 12 12.06 22.51 34.80
CA PHE A 12 12.90 22.40 33.60
C PHE A 12 12.49 23.35 32.47
N LEU A 13 11.22 23.77 32.41
CA LEU A 13 10.69 24.61 31.34
C LEU A 13 10.84 26.13 31.57
N LYS A 14 11.45 26.57 32.69
CA LYS A 14 11.63 27.98 33.02
C LYS A 14 13.04 28.53 32.77
N GLY A 15 13.94 27.73 32.22
CA GLY A 15 15.33 28.14 31.94
C GLY A 15 15.64 28.19 30.46
N SER A 16 15.21 29.25 29.76
CA SER A 16 15.80 29.63 28.47
C SER A 16 15.75 31.15 28.35
N LEU A 17 16.91 31.75 28.61
CA LEU A 17 17.18 33.18 28.53
C LEU A 17 17.01 33.71 27.10
N ALA A 18 16.47 34.92 27.03
CA ALA A 18 16.41 35.74 25.84
C ALA A 18 17.82 36.03 25.29
N MET A 19 18.03 35.72 24.01
CA MET A 19 19.16 36.22 23.22
C MET A 19 18.64 37.29 22.27
N ALA A 20 19.15 38.51 22.42
CA ALA A 20 18.85 39.64 21.54
C ALA A 20 19.44 39.41 20.13
N PRO A 21 18.78 39.84 19.04
CA PRO A 21 19.36 39.74 17.71
C PRO A 21 20.33 40.91 17.46
N LEU A 22 21.61 40.58 17.23
CA LEU A 22 22.55 41.47 16.54
C LEU A 22 22.24 41.40 15.05
N ALA A 23 21.77 42.51 14.48
CA ALA A 23 21.55 42.66 13.04
C ALA A 23 22.91 42.74 12.32
N VAL A 24 23.24 41.72 11.52
CA VAL A 24 24.29 41.80 10.50
C VAL A 24 23.60 41.95 9.15
N VAL A 25 23.73 43.14 8.55
CA VAL A 25 23.31 43.39 7.17
C VAL A 25 24.37 42.77 6.25
N GLY A 26 24.15 41.50 5.90
CA GLY A 26 24.91 40.80 4.87
C GLY A 26 24.06 40.66 3.62
N VAL A 27 24.46 41.32 2.54
CA VAL A 27 23.85 41.17 1.21
C VAL A 27 24.25 39.80 0.67
N SER A 28 23.50 38.77 1.02
CA SER A 28 23.60 37.46 0.36
C SER A 28 22.41 37.34 -0.56
N SER A 29 22.69 37.31 -1.87
CA SER A 29 21.73 36.88 -2.88
C SER A 29 21.24 35.49 -2.51
N ALA A 30 20.08 35.43 -1.85
CA ALA A 30 19.41 34.18 -1.59
C ALA A 30 18.94 33.65 -2.94
N VAL A 31 19.70 32.70 -3.49
CA VAL A 31 19.16 31.78 -4.48
C VAL A 31 17.99 31.11 -3.77
N VAL A 32 16.77 31.52 -4.12
CA VAL A 32 15.54 30.82 -3.71
C VAL A 32 15.61 29.48 -4.43
N GLN A 33 16.32 28.51 -3.84
CA GLN A 33 16.06 27.13 -4.17
C GLN A 33 14.61 26.90 -3.77
N PRO A 34 13.71 26.51 -4.69
CA PRO A 34 12.41 26.05 -4.27
C PRO A 34 12.69 24.95 -3.24
N LEU A 35 12.04 25.04 -2.08
CA LEU A 35 11.93 23.91 -1.18
C LEU A 35 11.32 22.79 -2.02
N SER A 36 12.17 21.92 -2.58
CA SER A 36 11.73 20.66 -3.14
C SER A 36 10.93 20.03 -2.01
N GLN A 37 9.60 20.00 -2.13
CA GLN A 37 8.76 19.29 -1.19
C GLN A 37 9.35 17.89 -1.13
N MET A 38 9.97 17.56 0.01
CA MET A 38 10.65 16.29 0.19
C MET A 38 9.57 15.23 -0.02
N GLN A 39 9.60 14.59 -1.19
CA GLN A 39 8.52 13.72 -1.60
C GLN A 39 8.48 12.57 -0.61
N LYS A 40 7.35 12.41 0.08
CA LYS A 40 7.22 11.38 1.11
C LYS A 40 7.54 10.02 0.48
N PRO A 41 8.45 9.22 1.06
CA PRO A 41 8.79 7.91 0.52
C PRO A 41 7.53 7.08 0.27
N GLY A 42 7.44 6.48 -0.92
CA GLY A 42 6.31 5.65 -1.33
C GLY A 42 5.04 6.38 -1.77
N LEU A 43 4.97 7.72 -1.80
CA LEU A 43 3.81 8.43 -2.37
C LEU A 43 4.14 9.07 -3.74
N PRO A 44 3.27 8.92 -4.75
CA PRO A 44 3.48 9.61 -6.02
C PRO A 44 3.30 11.13 -5.88
N PRO A 45 3.79 11.90 -6.88
CA PRO A 45 3.43 13.30 -6.99
C PRO A 45 1.91 13.45 -7.13
N PRO A 46 1.29 14.48 -6.50
CA PRO A 46 -0.14 14.73 -6.60
C PRO A 46 -0.68 14.80 -8.03
N ASP A 47 0.10 15.38 -8.95
CA ASP A 47 -0.31 15.64 -10.33
C ASP A 47 -0.06 14.45 -11.28
N HIS A 48 0.82 13.53 -10.88
CA HIS A 48 1.21 12.36 -11.67
C HIS A 48 1.13 11.08 -10.84
N PRO A 49 -0.09 10.65 -10.47
CA PRO A 49 -0.29 9.47 -9.64
C PRO A 49 0.22 8.18 -10.30
N THR A 50 0.17 8.07 -11.62
CA THR A 50 0.62 6.88 -12.38
C THR A 50 1.72 7.25 -13.38
N VAL A 51 2.61 6.30 -13.68
CA VAL A 51 3.77 6.48 -14.58
C VAL A 51 3.85 5.28 -15.52
N GLU A 52 4.01 5.51 -16.82
CA GLU A 52 4.04 4.44 -17.84
C GLU A 52 5.29 3.55 -17.73
N ASN A 53 6.45 4.14 -17.45
CA ASN A 53 7.72 3.43 -17.28
C ASN A 53 8.10 3.32 -15.80
N TYR A 54 7.25 2.69 -15.00
CA TYR A 54 7.47 2.57 -13.57
C TYR A 54 8.58 1.56 -13.23
N THR A 55 9.56 2.00 -12.45
CA THR A 55 10.58 1.14 -11.86
C THR A 55 10.25 0.88 -10.39
N PRO A 56 10.11 -0.38 -9.95
CA PRO A 56 9.84 -0.70 -8.54
C PRO A 56 10.98 -0.23 -7.65
N GLY A 57 10.63 0.42 -6.54
CA GLY A 57 11.59 0.84 -5.52
C GLY A 57 11.80 -0.21 -4.43
N TYR A 58 10.85 -1.13 -4.26
CA TYR A 58 10.94 -2.23 -3.32
C TYR A 58 11.21 -3.57 -4.00
N PHE A 59 10.38 -4.00 -4.94
CA PHE A 59 10.48 -5.33 -5.53
C PHE A 59 11.68 -5.51 -6.47
N THR A 60 12.35 -6.67 -6.42
CA THR A 60 13.32 -7.07 -7.44
C THR A 60 12.60 -7.38 -8.76
N PRO A 61 13.31 -7.50 -9.90
CA PRO A 61 12.66 -7.82 -11.17
C PRO A 61 11.82 -9.11 -11.15
N GLU A 62 12.30 -10.19 -10.51
CA GLU A 62 11.54 -11.44 -10.39
C GLU A 62 10.27 -11.27 -9.54
N GLU A 63 10.37 -10.56 -8.41
CA GLU A 63 9.22 -10.31 -7.54
C GLU A 63 8.23 -9.33 -8.15
N TRP A 64 8.73 -8.37 -8.94
CA TRP A 64 7.89 -7.45 -9.70
C TRP A 64 7.08 -8.21 -10.75
N ALA A 65 7.71 -9.14 -11.47
CA ALA A 65 7.01 -10.02 -12.41
C ALA A 65 5.93 -10.86 -11.69
N PHE A 66 6.22 -11.37 -10.48
CA PHE A 66 5.22 -12.01 -9.64
C PHE A 66 4.03 -11.08 -9.32
N VAL A 67 4.29 -9.86 -8.83
CA VAL A 67 3.23 -8.94 -8.41
C VAL A 67 2.34 -8.55 -9.58
N ASN A 68 2.92 -8.31 -10.76
CA ASN A 68 2.15 -8.05 -11.99
C ASN A 68 1.28 -9.25 -12.37
N ALA A 69 1.86 -10.45 -12.44
CA ALA A 69 1.14 -11.68 -12.76
C ALA A 69 0.02 -11.99 -11.75
N ALA A 70 0.26 -11.70 -10.47
CA ALA A 70 -0.73 -11.87 -9.41
C ALA A 70 -1.90 -10.89 -9.55
N CYS A 71 -1.62 -9.61 -9.79
CA CYS A 71 -2.66 -8.60 -9.99
C CYS A 71 -3.53 -8.91 -11.22
N ASP A 72 -2.90 -9.33 -12.32
CA ASP A 72 -3.59 -9.69 -13.56
C ASP A 72 -4.56 -10.87 -13.37
N VAL A 73 -4.19 -11.85 -12.56
CA VAL A 73 -5.05 -13.01 -12.25
C VAL A 73 -6.16 -12.66 -11.27
N LEU A 74 -5.89 -11.81 -10.28
CA LEU A 74 -6.86 -11.47 -9.23
C LEU A 74 -7.97 -10.54 -9.73
N ILE A 75 -7.64 -9.58 -10.58
CA ILE A 75 -8.62 -8.71 -11.26
C ILE A 75 -8.17 -8.56 -12.74
N PRO A 76 -8.55 -9.51 -13.60
CA PRO A 76 -8.25 -9.43 -15.03
C PRO A 76 -9.10 -8.34 -15.69
N LYS A 77 -8.64 -7.86 -16.85
CA LYS A 77 -9.48 -7.04 -17.72
C LYS A 77 -10.56 -7.91 -18.36
N ASP A 78 -11.80 -7.45 -18.31
CA ASP A 78 -12.92 -8.13 -18.95
C ASP A 78 -13.97 -7.13 -19.49
N HIS A 79 -15.16 -7.64 -19.80
CA HIS A 79 -16.27 -6.83 -20.30
C HIS A 79 -16.95 -5.97 -19.23
N VAL A 80 -16.73 -6.27 -17.95
CA VAL A 80 -17.30 -5.54 -16.81
C VAL A 80 -16.43 -4.32 -16.51
N GLY A 81 -15.11 -4.50 -16.54
CA GLY A 81 -14.21 -3.45 -16.06
C GLY A 81 -12.75 -3.58 -16.47
N PRO A 82 -11.97 -2.57 -16.07
CA PRO A 82 -10.54 -2.56 -16.31
C PRO A 82 -9.81 -3.59 -15.43
N GLY A 83 -8.65 -4.05 -15.88
CA GLY A 83 -7.78 -4.93 -15.12
C GLY A 83 -6.94 -4.19 -14.06
N ALA A 84 -6.52 -4.89 -13.00
CA ALA A 84 -5.69 -4.31 -11.95
C ALA A 84 -4.34 -3.78 -12.47
N VAL A 85 -3.72 -4.46 -13.45
CA VAL A 85 -2.44 -4.02 -14.01
C VAL A 85 -2.58 -2.68 -14.75
N GLU A 86 -3.61 -2.52 -15.59
CA GLU A 86 -3.82 -1.26 -16.33
C GLU A 86 -4.22 -0.09 -15.40
N LEU A 87 -4.78 -0.39 -14.23
CA LEU A 87 -5.11 0.62 -13.21
C LEU A 87 -3.95 1.02 -12.31
N GLY A 88 -2.78 0.40 -12.43
CA GLY A 88 -1.62 0.76 -11.62
C GLY A 88 -1.55 0.06 -10.26
N VAL A 89 -2.31 -1.02 -10.05
CA VAL A 89 -2.35 -1.74 -8.77
C VAL A 89 -0.97 -2.29 -8.36
N PRO A 90 -0.15 -2.90 -9.25
CA PRO A 90 1.22 -3.28 -8.90
C PRO A 90 2.05 -2.12 -8.33
N GLN A 91 1.91 -0.93 -8.92
CA GLN A 91 2.63 0.28 -8.53
C GLN A 91 2.18 0.78 -7.17
N TYR A 92 0.87 0.71 -6.88
CA TYR A 92 0.34 0.95 -5.54
C TYR A 92 1.01 0.02 -4.53
N ILE A 93 1.06 -1.29 -4.80
CA ILE A 93 1.64 -2.27 -3.85
C ILE A 93 3.12 -1.96 -3.58
N ASP A 94 3.94 -1.76 -4.62
CA ASP A 94 5.37 -1.44 -4.45
C ASP A 94 5.57 -0.16 -3.63
N ARG A 95 4.77 0.87 -3.92
CA ARG A 95 4.78 2.13 -3.19
C ARG A 95 4.41 1.97 -1.73
N GLN A 96 3.37 1.20 -1.43
CA GLN A 96 2.95 0.93 -0.05
C GLN A 96 4.05 0.24 0.75
N MET A 97 4.85 -0.63 0.10
CA MET A 97 6.03 -1.22 0.73
C MET A 97 7.06 -0.16 1.11
N GLN A 98 7.10 1.01 0.47
CA GLN A 98 8.05 2.08 0.80
C GLN A 98 7.52 3.07 1.86
N THR A 99 6.33 2.82 2.42
CA THR A 99 5.70 3.66 3.45
C THR A 99 5.81 3.04 4.85
N PRO A 100 5.45 3.77 5.93
CA PRO A 100 5.27 3.21 7.28
C PRO A 100 4.40 1.94 7.37
N TYR A 101 3.50 1.72 6.40
CA TYR A 101 2.76 0.46 6.30
C TYR A 101 3.69 -0.71 6.05
N GLY A 102 4.57 -0.62 5.03
CA GLY A 102 5.52 -1.68 4.68
C GLY A 102 6.40 -2.15 5.84
N ASP A 103 6.82 -1.21 6.69
CA ASP A 103 7.64 -1.47 7.88
C ASP A 103 6.84 -1.80 9.15
N ALA A 104 5.49 -1.85 9.06
CA ALA A 104 4.59 -2.01 10.19
C ALA A 104 4.87 -1.02 11.35
N SER A 105 5.41 0.16 11.07
CA SER A 105 5.95 1.06 12.11
C SER A 105 4.89 1.69 13.01
N ARG A 106 3.61 1.58 12.62
CA ARG A 106 2.44 2.00 13.41
C ARG A 106 1.65 0.83 14.00
N TRP A 107 2.13 -0.41 13.83
CA TRP A 107 1.48 -1.60 14.36
C TRP A 107 2.06 -1.98 15.71
N TYR A 108 1.27 -2.67 16.53
CA TYR A 108 1.79 -3.31 17.72
C TYR A 108 2.53 -4.59 17.30
N MET A 109 3.86 -4.52 17.25
CA MET A 109 4.75 -5.60 16.81
C MET A 109 5.58 -6.18 17.96
N GLN A 110 5.11 -6.05 19.20
CA GLN A 110 5.77 -6.66 20.36
C GLN A 110 5.18 -8.06 20.60
N GLY A 111 6.05 -9.01 20.94
CA GLY A 111 5.62 -10.36 21.31
C GLY A 111 4.85 -10.39 22.63
N PRO A 112 4.29 -11.55 23.01
CA PRO A 112 4.47 -12.84 22.34
C PRO A 112 3.57 -13.03 21.11
N PHE A 113 4.13 -13.62 20.03
CA PHE A 113 3.40 -13.94 18.81
C PHE A 113 2.81 -15.35 18.89
N LEU A 114 1.67 -15.46 19.56
CA LEU A 114 1.00 -16.75 19.77
C LEU A 114 0.05 -17.07 18.61
N PRO A 115 -0.20 -18.36 18.32
CA PRO A 115 -1.33 -18.73 17.49
C PRO A 115 -2.62 -18.16 18.08
N ALA A 116 -3.43 -17.51 17.25
CA ALA A 116 -4.75 -17.03 17.62
C ALA A 116 -5.72 -17.27 16.47
N GLU A 117 -7.01 -17.20 16.80
CA GLU A 117 -8.09 -17.25 15.82
C GLU A 117 -8.06 -16.01 14.91
N ALA A 118 -8.69 -16.12 13.74
CA ALA A 118 -8.64 -15.09 12.71
C ALA A 118 -9.25 -13.74 13.17
N GLU A 119 -10.19 -13.77 14.10
CA GLU A 119 -10.89 -12.61 14.68
C GLU A 119 -9.94 -11.70 15.47
N PHE A 120 -8.80 -12.21 15.93
CA PHE A 120 -7.77 -11.43 16.62
C PHE A 120 -6.85 -10.65 15.66
N GLY A 121 -7.12 -10.72 14.35
CA GLY A 121 -6.38 -9.97 13.34
C GLY A 121 -4.96 -10.49 13.13
N TYR A 122 -4.03 -9.58 12.84
CA TYR A 122 -2.68 -9.94 12.45
C TYR A 122 -1.80 -10.30 13.66
N GLN A 123 -1.31 -11.54 13.71
CA GLN A 123 -0.57 -12.11 14.85
C GLN A 123 0.85 -12.57 14.48
N SER A 124 1.35 -12.23 13.29
CA SER A 124 2.70 -12.61 12.86
C SER A 124 3.72 -11.51 13.19
N LYS A 125 4.95 -11.94 13.49
CA LYS A 125 6.10 -11.05 13.71
C LYS A 125 6.61 -10.35 12.46
N LEU A 126 6.15 -10.80 11.29
CA LEU A 126 6.63 -10.29 10.01
C LEU A 126 6.00 -8.93 9.72
N THR A 127 6.75 -8.02 9.14
CA THR A 127 6.22 -6.80 8.54
C THR A 127 5.55 -7.12 7.20
N PRO A 128 4.69 -6.23 6.64
CA PRO A 128 4.16 -6.42 5.30
C PRO A 128 5.26 -6.62 4.24
N LYS A 129 6.37 -5.88 4.32
CA LYS A 129 7.57 -6.12 3.48
C LYS A 129 8.02 -7.57 3.55
N GLU A 130 8.26 -8.08 4.75
CA GLU A 130 8.75 -9.45 4.94
C GLU A 130 7.73 -10.50 4.49
N GLN A 131 6.43 -10.25 4.68
CA GLN A 131 5.36 -11.10 4.17
C GLN A 131 5.43 -11.26 2.65
N TYR A 132 5.62 -10.16 1.92
CA TYR A 132 5.81 -10.22 0.46
C TYR A 132 7.09 -10.96 0.08
N ARG A 133 8.23 -10.67 0.70
CA ARG A 133 9.51 -11.36 0.38
C ARG A 133 9.41 -12.86 0.58
N LEU A 134 8.87 -13.29 1.71
CA LEU A 134 8.80 -14.70 2.06
C LEU A 134 7.69 -15.39 1.28
N GLY A 135 6.55 -14.73 1.07
CA GLY A 135 5.44 -15.26 0.28
C GLY A 135 5.81 -15.50 -1.17
N ILE A 136 6.42 -14.51 -1.83
CA ILE A 136 6.87 -14.65 -3.23
C ILE A 136 7.94 -15.73 -3.33
N ARG A 137 8.93 -15.73 -2.43
CA ARG A 137 9.97 -16.76 -2.40
C ARG A 137 9.38 -18.16 -2.26
N ALA A 138 8.45 -18.35 -1.33
CA ALA A 138 7.85 -19.64 -1.06
C ALA A 138 7.00 -20.14 -2.25
N ILE A 139 6.21 -19.25 -2.86
CA ILE A 139 5.42 -19.61 -4.06
C ILE A 139 6.35 -19.91 -5.23
N ASN A 140 7.37 -19.10 -5.50
CA ASN A 140 8.30 -19.37 -6.59
C ASN A 140 9.11 -20.65 -6.36
N ALA A 141 9.48 -20.97 -5.12
CA ALA A 141 10.13 -22.23 -4.79
C ALA A 141 9.21 -23.43 -5.10
N TYR A 142 7.96 -23.37 -4.66
CA TYR A 142 6.94 -24.38 -4.99
C TYR A 142 6.75 -24.51 -6.51
N CYS A 143 6.69 -23.38 -7.23
CA CYS A 143 6.56 -23.39 -8.68
C CYS A 143 7.74 -24.10 -9.35
N ARG A 144 8.97 -23.81 -8.90
CA ARG A 144 10.18 -24.42 -9.47
C ARG A 144 10.20 -25.94 -9.29
N GLU A 145 9.74 -26.42 -8.14
CA GLU A 145 9.66 -27.84 -7.82
C GLU A 145 8.59 -28.57 -8.66
N HIS A 146 7.42 -27.95 -8.85
CA HIS A 146 6.25 -28.63 -9.42
C HIS A 146 5.98 -28.31 -10.90
N PHE A 147 6.61 -27.27 -11.47
CA PHE A 147 6.32 -26.78 -12.82
C PHE A 147 7.59 -26.65 -13.67
N ALA A 148 8.47 -27.65 -13.61
CA ALA A 148 9.67 -27.76 -14.43
C ALA A 148 10.61 -26.54 -14.33
N GLY A 149 10.85 -26.06 -13.10
CA GLY A 149 11.77 -24.94 -12.85
C GLY A 149 11.20 -23.55 -13.13
N LYS A 150 9.93 -23.44 -13.53
CA LYS A 150 9.26 -22.15 -13.76
C LYS A 150 8.97 -21.42 -12.46
N VAL A 151 8.93 -20.08 -12.51
CA VAL A 151 8.36 -19.27 -11.43
C VAL A 151 6.88 -19.00 -11.67
N PHE A 152 6.17 -18.46 -10.68
CA PHE A 152 4.74 -18.18 -10.78
C PHE A 152 4.38 -17.33 -12.00
N ALA A 153 5.21 -16.32 -12.29
CA ALA A 153 5.03 -15.41 -13.42
C ALA A 153 5.21 -16.08 -14.80
N ASP A 154 5.75 -17.30 -14.88
CA ASP A 154 5.91 -18.05 -16.13
C ASP A 154 4.79 -19.09 -16.34
N LEU A 155 3.91 -19.27 -15.35
CA LEU A 155 2.79 -20.19 -15.44
C LEU A 155 1.68 -19.61 -16.32
N THR A 156 0.84 -20.49 -16.86
CA THR A 156 -0.40 -20.10 -17.57
C THR A 156 -1.40 -19.45 -16.61
N VAL A 157 -2.35 -18.68 -17.13
CA VAL A 157 -3.40 -18.01 -16.33
C VAL A 157 -4.20 -19.04 -15.53
N GLU A 158 -4.50 -20.19 -16.13
CA GLU A 158 -5.25 -21.28 -15.52
C GLU A 158 -4.47 -21.87 -14.33
N GLN A 159 -3.17 -22.10 -14.49
CA GLN A 159 -2.29 -22.60 -13.43
C GLN A 159 -2.15 -21.60 -12.28
N ARG A 160 -1.98 -20.31 -12.58
CA ARG A 160 -1.92 -19.26 -11.55
C ARG A 160 -3.23 -19.17 -10.76
N THR A 161 -4.35 -19.18 -11.48
CA THR A 161 -5.70 -19.15 -10.88
C THR A 161 -5.93 -20.34 -9.97
N ASP A 162 -5.62 -21.55 -10.44
CA ASP A 162 -5.78 -22.77 -9.66
C ASP A 162 -4.89 -22.76 -8.41
N MET A 163 -3.64 -22.35 -8.54
CA MET A 163 -2.72 -22.22 -7.40
C MET A 163 -3.26 -21.26 -6.33
N PHE A 164 -3.76 -20.08 -6.72
CA PHE A 164 -4.37 -19.15 -5.76
C PHE A 164 -5.63 -19.71 -5.09
N LYS A 165 -6.48 -20.44 -5.81
CA LYS A 165 -7.62 -21.16 -5.20
C LYS A 165 -7.16 -22.21 -4.19
N GLN A 166 -6.09 -22.95 -4.48
CA GLN A 166 -5.54 -23.93 -3.56
C GLN A 166 -4.93 -23.27 -2.31
N ILE A 167 -4.25 -22.13 -2.45
CA ILE A 167 -3.73 -21.34 -1.33
C ILE A 167 -4.87 -20.79 -0.47
N GLU A 168 -5.89 -20.20 -1.09
CA GLU A 168 -7.05 -19.61 -0.40
C GLU A 168 -7.85 -20.65 0.39
N SER A 169 -8.08 -21.83 -0.21
CA SER A 169 -8.73 -22.95 0.47
C SER A 169 -7.86 -23.60 1.55
N GLY A 170 -6.55 -23.30 1.58
CA GLY A 170 -5.59 -23.89 2.52
C GLY A 170 -5.17 -25.32 2.14
N LYS A 171 -5.40 -25.74 0.90
CA LYS A 171 -4.93 -27.04 0.38
C LYS A 171 -3.44 -27.02 0.07
N LEU A 172 -2.97 -25.93 -0.53
CA LEU A 172 -1.55 -25.72 -0.81
C LEU A 172 -0.90 -25.03 0.38
N ASN A 173 -0.04 -25.77 1.09
CA ASN A 173 0.76 -25.28 2.20
C ASN A 173 2.23 -25.60 1.95
N VAL A 174 3.10 -24.82 2.55
CA VAL A 174 4.56 -25.01 2.53
C VAL A 174 5.07 -24.96 3.96
N GLU A 175 6.19 -25.62 4.21
CA GLU A 175 6.82 -25.60 5.52
C GLU A 175 7.35 -24.20 5.85
N GLY A 176 7.19 -23.78 7.11
CA GLY A 176 7.78 -22.53 7.61
C GLY A 176 7.09 -21.23 7.18
N PHE A 177 6.05 -21.26 6.34
CA PHE A 177 5.34 -20.04 5.91
C PHE A 177 3.84 -20.26 5.69
N LYS A 178 3.01 -19.37 6.25
CA LYS A 178 1.55 -19.42 6.13
C LYS A 178 1.07 -18.75 4.84
N LEU A 179 1.09 -19.48 3.72
CA LEU A 179 0.70 -18.96 2.40
C LEU A 179 -0.70 -18.36 2.39
N LYS A 180 -1.68 -19.02 3.01
CA LYS A 180 -3.05 -18.51 3.10
C LYS A 180 -3.12 -17.13 3.78
N SER A 181 -2.37 -16.96 4.88
CA SER A 181 -2.32 -15.68 5.59
C SER A 181 -1.67 -14.58 4.75
N PHE A 182 -0.62 -14.91 3.99
CA PHE A 182 -0.03 -13.98 3.03
C PHE A 182 -1.01 -13.61 1.90
N PHE A 183 -1.61 -14.60 1.26
CA PHE A 183 -2.51 -14.40 0.13
C PHE A 183 -3.73 -13.57 0.52
N SER A 184 -4.52 -14.01 1.51
CA SER A 184 -5.76 -13.34 1.89
C SER A 184 -5.52 -12.08 2.73
N GLY A 185 -4.50 -12.08 3.60
CA GLY A 185 -4.25 -10.98 4.53
C GLY A 185 -3.48 -9.81 3.93
N PHE A 186 -2.69 -10.04 2.88
CA PHE A 186 -1.82 -9.03 2.27
C PHE A 186 -2.07 -8.89 0.78
N LEU A 187 -1.76 -9.91 -0.02
CA LEU A 187 -1.78 -9.80 -1.47
C LEU A 187 -3.16 -9.39 -2.00
N LEU A 188 -4.19 -10.19 -1.71
CA LEU A 188 -5.57 -9.94 -2.15
C LEU A 188 -6.08 -8.60 -1.60
N LYS A 189 -5.82 -8.33 -0.31
CA LYS A 189 -6.23 -7.09 0.34
C LYS A 189 -5.61 -5.86 -0.33
N ASN A 190 -4.30 -5.88 -0.61
CA ASN A 190 -3.64 -4.75 -1.26
C ASN A 190 -4.03 -4.62 -2.74
N VAL A 191 -4.37 -5.72 -3.43
CA VAL A 191 -4.95 -5.66 -4.77
C VAL A 191 -6.27 -4.89 -4.74
N TYR A 192 -7.18 -5.24 -3.81
CA TYR A 192 -8.44 -4.51 -3.66
C TYR A 192 -8.25 -3.06 -3.25
N GLU A 193 -7.36 -2.79 -2.30
CA GLU A 193 -7.05 -1.43 -1.89
C GLU A 193 -6.52 -0.60 -3.06
N GLY A 194 -5.55 -1.12 -3.83
CA GLY A 194 -4.98 -0.42 -4.98
C GLY A 194 -5.99 -0.25 -6.12
N TYR A 195 -6.90 -1.20 -6.29
CA TYR A 195 -7.91 -1.13 -7.35
C TYR A 195 -8.95 -0.05 -7.07
N PHE A 196 -9.34 0.14 -5.80
CA PHE A 196 -10.36 1.11 -5.40
C PHE A 196 -9.82 2.36 -4.68
N CYS A 197 -8.50 2.53 -4.56
CA CYS A 197 -7.92 3.70 -3.90
C CYS A 197 -8.19 4.99 -4.68
N ASP A 198 -7.92 6.13 -4.05
CA ASP A 198 -7.72 7.36 -4.79
C ASP A 198 -6.49 7.23 -5.71
N PRO A 199 -6.53 7.75 -6.96
CA PRO A 199 -5.37 7.74 -7.83
C PRO A 199 -4.10 8.27 -7.15
N SER A 200 -4.20 9.22 -6.22
CA SER A 200 -3.07 9.78 -5.46
C SER A 200 -2.17 8.76 -4.77
N TYR A 201 -2.59 7.50 -4.61
CA TYR A 201 -1.76 6.45 -4.03
C TYR A 201 -1.07 5.56 -5.09
N GLY A 202 -1.39 5.73 -6.36
CA GLY A 202 -0.73 5.05 -7.48
C GLY A 202 -1.53 3.95 -8.16
N GLY A 203 -2.67 3.56 -7.58
CA GLY A 203 -3.63 2.66 -8.20
C GLY A 203 -4.79 3.43 -8.83
N ASN A 204 -5.86 2.71 -9.19
CA ASN A 204 -7.09 3.25 -9.77
C ASN A 204 -6.89 4.38 -10.80
N LYS A 205 -5.99 4.17 -11.78
CA LYS A 205 -5.67 5.17 -12.81
C LYS A 205 -6.95 5.77 -13.42
N ASP A 206 -6.97 7.10 -13.50
CA ASP A 206 -8.08 7.90 -14.04
C ASP A 206 -9.46 7.61 -13.41
N MET A 207 -9.45 7.12 -12.17
CA MET A 207 -10.63 6.74 -11.38
C MET A 207 -11.50 5.72 -12.10
N ALA A 208 -10.89 4.87 -12.93
CA ALA A 208 -11.62 3.95 -13.81
C ALA A 208 -12.44 2.92 -13.03
N ALA A 209 -11.94 2.39 -11.91
CA ALA A 209 -12.72 1.50 -11.06
C ALA A 209 -13.91 2.24 -10.42
N TRP A 210 -13.75 3.52 -10.07
CA TRP A 210 -14.84 4.34 -9.54
C TRP A 210 -15.91 4.63 -10.59
N LYS A 211 -15.50 4.94 -11.83
CA LYS A 211 -16.42 5.09 -12.96
C LYS A 211 -17.21 3.81 -13.21
N MET A 212 -16.55 2.65 -13.17
CA MET A 212 -17.17 1.34 -13.33
C MET A 212 -18.29 1.10 -12.30
N ILE A 213 -18.06 1.41 -11.03
CA ILE A 213 -19.03 1.17 -9.94
C ILE A 213 -19.98 2.35 -9.68
N GLY A 214 -19.83 3.46 -10.40
CA GLY A 214 -20.61 4.69 -10.16
C GLY A 214 -20.27 5.42 -8.86
N TYR A 215 -19.07 5.23 -8.30
CA TYR A 215 -18.65 5.94 -7.09
C TYR A 215 -18.24 7.38 -7.41
N PRO A 216 -18.79 8.41 -6.73
CA PRO A 216 -18.55 9.82 -7.04
C PRO A 216 -17.16 10.36 -6.63
N GLY A 217 -16.32 9.55 -5.96
CA GLY A 217 -15.07 10.02 -5.38
C GLY A 217 -15.29 10.91 -4.16
N VAL A 218 -14.30 11.75 -3.83
CA VAL A 218 -14.31 12.66 -2.67
C VAL A 218 -15.02 13.99 -2.93
N ARG A 219 -16.17 13.96 -3.61
CA ARG A 219 -16.99 15.16 -3.77
C ARG A 219 -17.51 15.61 -2.39
N ALA A 220 -17.41 16.89 -2.08
CA ALA A 220 -17.97 17.45 -0.84
C ALA A 220 -19.51 17.55 -0.91
N ASP A 221 -20.04 17.89 -2.08
CA ASP A 221 -21.46 18.21 -2.28
C ASP A 221 -22.21 17.07 -2.99
N TYR A 222 -22.44 15.95 -2.30
CA TYR A 222 -23.29 14.84 -2.81
C TYR A 222 -24.39 14.41 -1.84
N LEU A 223 -24.55 15.11 -0.71
CA LEU A 223 -25.50 14.75 0.36
C LEU A 223 -26.95 14.64 -0.13
N GLU A 224 -27.35 15.46 -1.11
CA GLU A 224 -28.68 15.42 -1.72
C GLU A 224 -28.96 14.11 -2.49
N PHE A 225 -27.93 13.36 -2.88
CA PHE A 225 -28.05 12.10 -3.61
C PHE A 225 -27.99 10.85 -2.71
N VAL A 226 -27.60 10.99 -1.43
CA VAL A 226 -27.40 9.84 -0.53
C VAL A 226 -28.69 9.04 -0.29
N GLY A 227 -29.85 9.70 -0.32
CA GLY A 227 -31.17 9.07 -0.15
C GLY A 227 -31.85 8.65 -1.45
N GLU A 228 -31.27 8.97 -2.61
CA GLU A 228 -31.89 8.73 -3.91
C GLU A 228 -31.40 7.39 -4.50
N ALA A 229 -32.34 6.52 -4.86
CA ALA A 229 -32.04 5.27 -5.58
C ALA A 229 -31.77 5.53 -7.09
N LYS A 230 -30.87 6.49 -7.39
CA LYS A 230 -30.55 6.91 -8.76
C LYS A 230 -29.02 6.98 -8.94
N PRO A 231 -28.50 6.65 -10.13
CA PRO A 231 -27.09 6.82 -10.43
C PRO A 231 -26.65 8.27 -10.25
N TYR A 232 -25.47 8.46 -9.67
CA TYR A 232 -24.89 9.80 -9.54
C TYR A 232 -24.49 10.35 -10.92
N PRO A 233 -24.92 11.57 -11.31
CA PRO A 233 -24.85 12.02 -12.70
C PRO A 233 -23.47 12.56 -13.12
N TYR A 234 -22.56 12.81 -12.18
CA TYR A 234 -21.26 13.43 -12.49
C TYR A 234 -20.11 12.45 -12.34
N ALA A 235 -19.05 12.66 -13.12
CA ALA A 235 -17.82 11.89 -13.04
C ALA A 235 -17.18 11.97 -11.63
N PRO A 236 -16.35 10.98 -11.24
CA PRO A 236 -15.69 11.01 -9.95
C PRO A 236 -14.72 12.18 -9.78
N VAL A 237 -14.41 12.53 -8.53
CA VAL A 237 -13.39 13.52 -8.16
C VAL A 237 -12.37 12.88 -7.23
N SER A 238 -11.08 13.06 -7.56
CA SER A 238 -9.97 12.57 -6.74
C SER A 238 -9.69 13.47 -5.54
N LEU A 239 -8.85 13.01 -4.61
CA LEU A 239 -8.43 13.68 -3.39
C LEU A 239 -7.83 15.07 -3.65
N TYR A 240 -7.15 15.22 -4.78
CA TYR A 240 -6.56 16.49 -5.22
C TYR A 240 -7.46 17.30 -6.16
N GLY A 241 -8.72 16.91 -6.31
CA GLY A 241 -9.71 17.65 -7.10
C GLY A 241 -9.70 17.36 -8.61
N LYS A 242 -8.89 16.39 -9.09
CA LYS A 242 -8.93 15.98 -10.50
C LYS A 242 -10.31 15.38 -10.80
N ARG A 243 -10.95 15.85 -11.87
CA ARG A 243 -12.24 15.33 -12.34
C ARG A 243 -12.00 14.21 -13.35
N GLY A 244 -12.79 13.15 -13.23
CA GLY A 244 -12.74 11.96 -14.09
C GLY A 244 -13.43 12.15 -15.43
#